data_AF-A0A526Y360-F1
#
_entry.id   AF-A0A526Y360-F1
#
_cell.length_a   1.000
_cell.length_b   1.000
_cell.length_c   1.000
_cell.angle_alpha   90.00
_cell.angle_beta   90.00
_cell.angle_gamma   90.00
#
_symmetry.space_group_name_H-M   'P 1'
#
loop_
_entity.id
_entity.type
_entity.pdbx_description
1 polymer ?
#
loop_
_entity_poly.entity_id
_entity_poly.type
_entity_poly.pdbx_seq_one_letter_code
_entity_poly.pdbx_strand_id
1 'polypeptide(L)'
;THSPYVSHVGWSVGSGDNALNQGRLYVQLKDKDQRPDIDKVLSDLRRQLANVPGIETFMQPVQNLRLGARASASAYQLVVQGLDIGAADNWAQKLTDAMAADRSAFTDVTNDLQNNALQASLVV
;
A
#
# COMPACT_ATOMS: atom_id res chain seq x y z
N THR A 1 1.27 22.31 -2.96
CA THR A 1 1.46 21.13 -3.84
C THR A 1 0.12 20.73 -4.41
N HIS A 2 -0.20 21.19 -5.61
CA HIS A 2 -1.44 20.85 -6.32
C HIS A 2 -1.04 20.07 -7.57
N SER A 3 -1.42 18.80 -7.65
CA SER A 3 -1.15 18.01 -8.85
C SER A 3 -2.08 18.47 -9.98
N PRO A 4 -1.58 18.84 -11.17
CA PRO A 4 -2.40 19.39 -12.24
C PRO A 4 -3.41 18.37 -12.83
N TYR A 5 -3.25 17.09 -12.51
CA TYR A 5 -4.02 15.97 -13.07
C TYR A 5 -5.19 15.51 -12.18
N VAL A 6 -5.31 16.06 -10.97
CA VAL A 6 -6.31 15.65 -9.97
C VAL A 6 -7.49 16.61 -10.03
N SER A 7 -8.72 16.07 -10.07
CA SER A 7 -9.95 16.88 -9.97
C SER A 7 -10.43 16.99 -8.53
N HIS A 8 -10.52 15.86 -7.82
CA HIS A 8 -11.00 15.78 -6.45
C HIS A 8 -10.19 14.77 -5.65
N VAL A 9 -10.08 15.00 -4.34
CA VAL A 9 -9.48 14.06 -3.40
C VAL A 9 -10.44 13.86 -2.24
N GLY A 10 -10.95 12.65 -2.08
CA GLY A 10 -11.57 12.18 -0.85
C GLY A 10 -10.51 11.57 0.07
N TRP A 11 -10.73 11.59 1.37
CA TRP A 11 -9.83 10.96 2.33
C TRP A 11 -10.62 10.32 3.47
N SER A 12 -10.06 9.27 4.05
CA SER A 12 -10.60 8.61 5.24
C SER A 12 -9.43 8.14 6.10
N VAL A 13 -9.42 8.52 7.37
CA VAL A 13 -8.39 8.15 8.35
C VAL A 13 -9.10 7.58 9.57
N GLY A 14 -8.66 6.41 10.06
CA GLY A 14 -9.23 5.79 11.27
C GLY A 14 -10.72 5.44 11.20
N SER A 15 -11.23 5.02 10.03
CA SER A 15 -12.64 4.65 9.85
C SER A 15 -12.90 3.16 10.09
N GLY A 16 -13.83 2.82 10.99
CA GLY A 16 -14.27 1.44 11.26
C GLY A 16 -13.20 0.57 11.91
N ASP A 17 -13.01 -0.66 11.40
CA ASP A 17 -12.00 -1.64 11.85
C ASP A 17 -10.55 -1.29 11.47
N ASN A 18 -10.29 -0.14 10.84
CA ASN A 18 -8.94 0.25 10.43
C ASN A 18 -8.16 0.89 11.59
N ALA A 19 -6.89 0.52 11.74
CA ALA A 19 -6.01 1.09 12.76
C ALA A 19 -5.89 2.63 12.61
N LEU A 20 -5.78 3.35 13.74
CA LEU A 20 -5.72 4.81 13.79
C LEU A 20 -4.52 5.41 13.02
N ASN A 21 -3.49 4.61 12.78
CA ASN A 21 -2.30 4.98 12.01
C ASN A 21 -2.46 4.71 10.50
N GLN A 22 -3.65 4.32 10.03
CA GLN A 22 -3.91 4.04 8.63
C GLN A 22 -4.97 4.99 8.05
N GLY A 23 -4.73 5.41 6.83
CA GLY A 23 -5.64 6.26 6.06
C GLY A 23 -5.65 5.88 4.59
N ARG A 24 -6.76 6.17 3.92
CA ARG A 24 -6.95 5.95 2.49
C ARG A 24 -7.33 7.27 1.82
N LEU A 25 -6.64 7.58 0.73
CA LEU A 25 -6.95 8.69 -0.16
C LEU A 25 -7.66 8.15 -1.41
N TYR A 26 -8.78 8.76 -1.77
CA TYR A 26 -9.53 8.51 -2.98
C TYR A 26 -9.29 9.64 -3.96
N VAL A 27 -8.44 9.41 -4.96
CA VAL A 27 -8.04 10.45 -5.92
C VAL A 27 -8.86 10.31 -7.19
N GLN A 28 -9.71 11.29 -7.48
CA GLN A 28 -10.37 11.43 -8.76
C GLN A 28 -9.47 12.20 -9.72
N LEU A 29 -9.12 11.57 -10.83
CA LEU A 29 -8.31 12.17 -11.89
C LEU A 29 -9.19 12.93 -12.88
N LYS A 30 -8.63 13.95 -13.52
CA LYS A 30 -9.24 14.63 -14.66
C LYS A 30 -9.49 13.66 -15.83
N ASP A 31 -10.28 14.09 -16.80
CA ASP A 31 -10.58 13.31 -17.99
C ASP A 31 -9.30 12.94 -18.77
N LYS A 32 -9.35 11.84 -19.52
CA LYS A 32 -8.17 11.21 -20.13
C LYS A 32 -7.44 12.14 -21.12
N ASP A 33 -8.17 13.03 -21.77
CA ASP A 33 -7.67 14.06 -22.68
C ASP A 33 -6.95 15.22 -21.97
N GLN A 34 -7.19 15.39 -20.66
CA GLN A 34 -6.62 16.47 -19.85
C GLN A 34 -5.47 16.01 -18.94
N ARG A 35 -5.00 14.77 -19.10
CA ARG A 35 -3.89 14.21 -18.32
C ARG A 35 -3.01 13.29 -19.19
N PRO A 36 -1.73 13.14 -18.84
CA PRO A 36 -0.88 12.13 -19.46
C PRO A 36 -1.33 10.72 -19.05
N ASP A 37 -0.70 9.71 -19.65
CA ASP A 37 -0.92 8.31 -19.30
C ASP A 37 -0.80 8.04 -17.80
N ILE A 38 -1.57 7.07 -17.33
CA ILE A 38 -1.72 6.77 -15.90
C ILE A 38 -0.39 6.49 -15.21
N ASP A 39 0.56 5.86 -15.90
CA ASP A 39 1.89 5.55 -15.36
C ASP A 39 2.68 6.82 -15.03
N LYS A 40 2.59 7.84 -15.89
CA LYS A 40 3.21 9.14 -15.66
C LYS A 40 2.55 9.87 -14.49
N VAL A 41 1.22 9.83 -14.42
CA VAL A 41 0.46 10.42 -13.30
C VAL A 41 0.85 9.74 -11.97
N LEU A 42 0.93 8.41 -11.93
CA LEU A 42 1.32 7.66 -10.73
C LEU A 42 2.77 7.96 -10.32
N SER A 43 3.71 8.02 -11.27
CA SER A 43 5.10 8.39 -10.98
C SER A 43 5.22 9.80 -10.38
N ASP A 44 4.50 10.77 -10.94
CA ASP A 44 4.50 12.14 -10.44
C ASP A 44 3.88 12.25 -9.04
N LEU A 45 2.77 11.54 -8.79
CA LEU A 45 2.16 11.50 -7.46
C LEU A 45 3.05 10.79 -6.44
N ARG A 46 3.74 9.70 -6.80
CA ARG A 46 4.68 8.99 -5.89
C ARG A 46 5.78 9.94 -5.44
N ARG A 47 6.36 10.67 -6.39
CA ARG A 47 7.42 11.66 -6.11
C ARG A 47 6.92 12.80 -5.22
N GLN A 48 5.67 13.24 -5.38
CA GLN A 48 5.10 14.31 -4.55
C GLN A 48 4.82 13.83 -3.11
N LEU A 49 4.29 12.63 -2.96
CA LEU A 49 3.92 12.07 -1.65
C LEU A 49 5.12 11.52 -0.87
N ALA A 50 6.17 11.07 -1.55
CA ALA A 50 7.43 10.66 -0.92
C ALA A 50 8.13 11.79 -0.12
N ASN A 51 7.75 13.04 -0.36
CA ASN A 51 8.27 14.19 0.38
C ASN A 51 7.57 14.40 1.73
N VAL A 52 6.58 13.58 2.11
CA VAL A 52 5.88 13.69 3.40
C VAL A 52 6.56 12.80 4.43
N PRO A 53 7.29 13.35 5.42
CA PRO A 53 8.00 12.54 6.40
C PRO A 53 7.03 11.77 7.31
N GLY A 54 7.35 10.51 7.59
CA GLY A 54 6.58 9.68 8.52
C GLY A 54 5.30 9.05 7.94
N ILE A 55 5.05 9.21 6.64
CA ILE A 55 3.93 8.57 5.94
C ILE A 55 4.45 7.75 4.76
N GLU A 56 4.23 6.44 4.81
CA GLU A 56 4.42 5.57 3.65
C GLU A 56 3.13 5.57 2.82
N THR A 57 3.25 5.88 1.53
CA THR A 57 2.10 5.97 0.62
C THR A 57 2.20 4.94 -0.49
N PHE A 58 1.11 4.20 -0.68
CA PHE A 58 0.98 3.22 -1.76
C PHE A 58 -0.20 3.64 -2.62
N MET A 59 0.00 3.67 -3.93
CA MET A 59 -1.03 4.07 -4.89
C MET A 59 -1.35 2.92 -5.81
N GLN A 60 -2.64 2.64 -5.92
CA GLN A 60 -3.14 1.63 -6.83
C GLN A 60 -4.16 2.25 -7.77
N PRO A 61 -3.98 2.13 -9.09
CA PRO A 61 -5.04 2.51 -10.02
C PRO A 61 -6.26 1.63 -9.78
N VAL A 62 -7.45 2.24 -9.74
CA VAL A 62 -8.71 1.49 -9.65
C VAL A 62 -8.84 0.66 -10.93
N GLN A 63 -8.70 -0.66 -10.81
CA GLN A 63 -8.94 -1.57 -11.92
C GLN A 63 -10.45 -1.72 -12.14
N ASN A 64 -10.94 -1.33 -13.33
CA ASN A 64 -12.32 -1.53 -13.74
C ASN A 64 -12.68 -3.01 -13.98
N LEU A 65 -11.67 -3.88 -14.16
CA LEU A 65 -11.84 -5.32 -14.27
C LEU A 65 -11.01 -6.01 -13.18
N ARG A 66 -11.65 -6.37 -12.07
CA ARG A 66 -11.09 -7.28 -11.07
C ARG A 66 -11.48 -8.72 -11.45
N LEU A 67 -10.55 -9.46 -12.06
CA LEU A 67 -10.67 -10.91 -12.22
C LEU A 67 -10.21 -11.59 -10.92
N GLY A 68 -11.05 -11.57 -9.87
CA GLY A 68 -10.71 -12.21 -8.59
C GLY A 68 -11.60 -11.79 -7.42
N ALA A 69 -11.93 -12.74 -6.54
CA ALA A 69 -12.96 -12.60 -5.50
C ALA A 69 -12.52 -11.86 -4.21
N ARG A 70 -11.31 -11.30 -4.13
CA ARG A 70 -10.81 -10.63 -2.90
C ARG A 70 -10.18 -9.27 -3.21
N ALA A 71 -10.50 -8.28 -2.37
CA ALA A 71 -9.87 -6.97 -2.43
C ALA A 71 -8.49 -7.02 -1.75
N SER A 72 -7.41 -6.88 -2.53
CA SER A 72 -6.04 -6.77 -2.01
C SER A 72 -5.38 -5.47 -2.47
N ALA A 73 -4.45 -4.95 -1.65
CA ALA A 73 -3.57 -3.83 -1.96
C ALA A 73 -2.39 -4.22 -2.88
N SER A 74 -2.38 -5.46 -3.38
CA SER A 74 -1.41 -5.98 -4.33
C SER A 74 -2.13 -6.79 -5.42
N ALA A 75 -1.58 -6.84 -6.63
CA ALA A 75 -2.12 -7.66 -7.72
C ALA A 75 -2.03 -9.17 -7.44
N TYR A 76 -1.11 -9.57 -6.56
CA TYR A 76 -0.88 -10.94 -6.11
C TYR A 76 -0.75 -10.97 -4.59
N GLN A 77 -1.29 -12.01 -3.96
CA GLN A 77 -1.19 -12.22 -2.51
C GLN A 77 -0.49 -13.56 -2.25
N LEU A 78 0.54 -13.52 -1.42
CA LEU A 78 1.26 -14.70 -0.96
C LEU A 78 0.96 -14.93 0.53
N VAL A 79 0.73 -16.17 0.93
CA VAL A 79 0.51 -16.55 2.33
C VAL A 79 1.60 -17.52 2.76
N VAL A 80 2.35 -17.15 3.80
CA VAL A 80 3.35 -18.02 4.42
C VAL A 80 2.69 -18.77 5.57
N GLN A 81 2.76 -20.10 5.54
CA GLN A 81 2.20 -20.96 6.57
C GLN A 81 3.30 -21.78 7.23
N GLY A 82 3.25 -21.88 8.56
CA GLY A 82 4.17 -22.68 9.35
C GLY A 82 3.48 -23.16 10.63
N LEU A 83 4.02 -24.23 11.22
CA LEU A 83 3.55 -24.76 12.51
C LEU A 83 4.00 -23.89 13.70
N ASP A 84 5.05 -23.09 13.48
CA ASP A 84 5.59 -22.11 14.42
C ASP A 84 5.40 -20.72 13.82
N ILE A 85 4.69 -19.86 14.56
CA ILE A 85 4.39 -18.48 14.17
C ILE A 85 5.68 -17.67 14.05
N GLY A 86 6.64 -17.83 14.98
CA GLY A 86 7.89 -17.08 14.94
C GLY A 86 8.75 -17.45 13.73
N ALA A 87 8.75 -18.74 13.35
CA ALA A 87 9.39 -19.19 12.13
C ALA A 87 8.67 -18.65 10.87
N ALA A 88 7.33 -18.69 10.85
CA ALA A 88 6.53 -18.18 9.74
C ALA A 88 6.76 -16.68 9.52
N ASP A 89 6.79 -15.88 10.59
CA ASP A 89 7.06 -14.44 10.54
C ASP A 89 8.47 -14.15 10.02
N ASN A 90 9.47 -14.91 10.46
CA ASN A 90 10.85 -14.76 9.98
C ASN A 90 10.95 -15.00 8.47
N TRP A 91 10.25 -16.03 7.97
CA TRP A 91 10.22 -16.34 6.55
C TRP A 91 9.42 -15.34 5.74
N ALA A 92 8.29 -14.84 6.27
CA ALA A 92 7.52 -13.77 5.65
C ALA A 92 8.35 -12.49 5.48
N GLN A 93 9.16 -12.14 6.49
CA GLN A 93 10.09 -11.01 6.37
C GLN A 93 11.16 -11.26 5.30
N LYS A 94 11.83 -12.41 5.33
CA LYS A 94 12.87 -12.76 4.34
C LYS A 94 12.36 -12.73 2.90
N LEU A 95 11.15 -13.24 2.68
CA LEU A 95 10.50 -13.22 1.37
C LEU A 95 10.19 -11.79 0.93
N THR A 96 9.68 -10.97 1.85
CA THR A 96 9.43 -9.54 1.60
C THR A 96 10.71 -8.82 1.20
N ASP A 97 11.80 -9.02 1.95
CA ASP A 97 13.09 -8.37 1.69
C ASP A 97 13.67 -8.81 0.32
N ALA A 98 13.56 -10.10 -0.01
CA ALA A 98 14.02 -10.63 -1.29
C ALA A 98 13.20 -10.08 -2.47
N MET A 99 11.87 -10.03 -2.35
CA MET A 99 11.00 -9.44 -3.37
C MET A 99 11.23 -7.94 -3.52
N ALA A 100 11.46 -7.22 -2.42
CA ALA A 100 11.75 -5.79 -2.44
C ALA A 100 13.14 -5.47 -3.04
N ALA A 101 14.10 -6.40 -2.92
CA ALA A 101 15.42 -6.30 -3.52
C ALA A 101 15.37 -6.48 -5.05
N ASP A 102 14.54 -7.39 -5.57
CA ASP A 102 14.33 -7.56 -7.01
C ASP A 102 13.29 -6.58 -7.56
N ARG A 103 13.71 -5.31 -7.67
CA ARG A 103 12.91 -4.23 -8.24
C ARG A 103 12.66 -4.36 -9.75
N SER A 104 13.29 -5.34 -10.42
CA SER A 104 13.08 -5.59 -11.85
C SER A 104 11.84 -6.45 -12.10
N ALA A 105 11.55 -7.37 -11.17
CA ALA A 105 10.39 -8.25 -11.23
C ALA A 105 9.22 -7.78 -10.36
N PHE A 106 9.48 -7.06 -9.26
CA PHE A 106 8.47 -6.67 -8.28
C PHE A 106 8.40 -5.16 -8.07
N THR A 107 7.19 -4.66 -7.82
CA THR A 107 6.93 -3.24 -7.51
C THR A 107 5.87 -3.17 -6.41
N ASP A 108 6.00 -2.20 -5.51
CA ASP A 108 5.07 -1.98 -4.39
C ASP A 108 4.87 -3.23 -3.51
N VAL A 109 5.98 -3.89 -3.14
CA VAL A 109 5.98 -5.05 -2.23
C VAL A 109 5.64 -4.58 -0.82
N THR A 110 4.61 -5.20 -0.22
CA THR A 110 4.13 -4.90 1.13
C THR A 110 4.02 -6.17 1.96
N ASN A 111 4.09 -6.04 3.28
CA ASN A 111 3.92 -7.14 4.22
C ASN A 111 2.92 -6.76 5.31
N ASP A 112 2.01 -7.66 5.63
CA ASP A 112 0.95 -7.46 6.63
C ASP A 112 1.40 -7.78 8.07
N LEU A 113 2.68 -8.13 8.27
CA LEU A 113 3.26 -8.33 9.62
C LEU A 113 3.13 -7.06 10.46
N GLN A 114 2.27 -7.09 11.49
CA GLN A 114 2.11 -6.01 12.46
C GLN A 114 3.09 -6.11 13.64
N ASN A 115 4.38 -6.33 13.35
CA ASN A 115 5.38 -6.60 14.40
C ASN A 115 5.83 -5.37 15.19
N ASN A 116 5.45 -4.15 14.78
CA ASN A 116 5.81 -2.89 15.43
C ASN A 116 4.66 -2.26 16.23
N ALA A 117 3.60 -3.01 16.55
CA ALA A 117 2.57 -2.51 17.45
C ALA A 117 3.12 -2.45 18.89
N LEU A 118 3.08 -1.27 19.52
CA LEU A 118 3.35 -1.10 20.95
C LEU A 118 2.36 -1.97 21.75
N GLN A 119 2.80 -3.13 22.23
CA GLN A 119 2.07 -3.94 23.20
C GLN A 119 2.55 -3.63 24.61
N ALA A 120 1.65 -3.12 25.45
CA ALA A 120 1.88 -3.09 26.89
C ALA A 120 1.53 -4.46 27.47
N SER A 121 2.54 -5.20 27.95
CA SER A 121 2.33 -6.44 28.70
C SER A 121 2.16 -6.10 30.18
N LEU A 122 0.95 -6.31 30.72
CA LEU A 122 0.73 -6.26 32.17
C LEU A 122 0.91 -7.66 32.73
N VAL A 123 2.00 -7.87 33.46
CA VAL A 123 2.16 -9.04 34.32
C VAL A 123 1.48 -8.71 35.65
N VAL A 124 0.44 -9.47 36.02
CA VAL A 124 -0.19 -9.40 37.35
C VAL A 124 0.57 -10.28 38.33
#